data_AF-A0A1F9YM16-F1
#
_entry.id   AF-A0A1F9YM16-F1
#
_cell.length_a   1.000
_cell.length_b   1.000
_cell.length_c   1.000
_cell.angle_alpha   90.00
_cell.angle_beta   90.00
_cell.angle_gamma   90.00
#
_symmetry.space_group_name_H-M   'P 1'
#
loop_
_entity.id
_entity.type
_entity.pdbx_description
1 polymer ?
#
loop_
_entity_poly.entity_id
_entity_poly.type
_entity_poly.pdbx_seq_one_letter_code
_entity_poly.pdbx_strand_id
1 'polypeptide(L)'
;MSWRRALLTAAALLAFVYGAAYTDLVLRARSAYLEGEKWMEWSRKPELKKAHFDAILAAREKDLTKEREAGRLAPAAFTQKMGLARFERDQALSESSLKYAYVWYQTAAELFTPPESRWVVMSRARMKETRELWKKELDAKKVPYRDYMLD
;
A
#
# COMPACT_ATOMS: atom_id res chain seq x y z
N MET A 1 23.65 12.32 41.84
CA MET A 1 22.47 12.84 41.11
C MET A 1 21.29 12.82 42.06
N SER A 2 20.58 13.94 42.29
CA SER A 2 19.47 13.95 43.26
C SER A 2 18.30 13.11 42.72
N TRP A 3 17.60 12.39 43.60
CA TRP A 3 16.50 11.49 43.22
C TRP A 3 15.43 12.20 42.37
N ARG A 4 15.18 13.49 42.64
CA ARG A 4 14.30 14.35 41.84
C ARG A 4 14.75 14.48 40.38
N ARG A 5 16.05 14.65 40.13
CA ARG A 5 16.59 14.71 38.76
C ARG A 5 16.45 13.37 38.05
N ALA A 6 16.72 12.27 38.75
CA ALA A 6 16.55 10.92 38.19
C ALA A 6 15.08 10.65 37.78
N LEU A 7 14.12 11.03 38.63
CA LEU A 7 12.69 10.91 38.30
C LEU A 7 12.27 11.77 37.10
N LEU A 8 12.74 13.02 37.04
CA LEU A 8 12.43 13.90 35.91
C LEU A 8 13.02 13.36 34.61
N THR A 9 14.25 12.83 34.63
CA THR A 9 14.87 12.20 33.47
C THR A 9 14.08 10.96 33.04
N ALA A 10 13.69 10.10 33.98
CA ALA A 10 12.88 8.91 33.67
C ALA A 10 11.52 9.28 33.06
N ALA A 11 10.81 10.27 33.64
CA ALA A 11 9.55 10.76 33.12
C ALA A 11 9.69 11.36 31.71
N ALA A 12 10.74 12.15 31.46
CA ALA A 12 11.01 12.72 30.15
C ALA A 12 11.31 11.65 29.10
N LEU A 13 12.08 10.61 29.46
CA LEU A 13 12.36 9.48 28.57
C LEU A 13 11.09 8.71 28.23
N LEU A 14 10.25 8.42 29.23
CA LEU A 14 8.96 7.76 28.99
C LEU A 14 8.08 8.62 28.07
N ALA A 15 7.91 9.91 28.37
CA ALA A 15 7.13 10.82 27.55
C ALA A 15 7.64 10.87 26.10
N PHE A 16 8.96 10.88 25.90
CA PHE A 16 9.57 10.85 24.57
C PHE A 16 9.28 9.55 23.83
N VAL A 17 9.48 8.39 24.48
CA VAL A 17 9.25 7.08 23.84
C VAL A 17 7.78 6.91 23.46
N TYR A 18 6.85 7.22 24.37
CA TYR A 18 5.42 7.14 24.07
C TYR A 18 5.00 8.17 23.01
N GLY A 19 5.50 9.40 23.09
CA GLY A 19 5.23 10.44 22.09
C GLY A 19 5.72 10.07 20.70
N ALA A 20 6.93 9.49 20.60
CA ALA A 20 7.49 9.00 19.35
C ALA A 20 6.66 7.83 18.78
N ALA A 21 6.27 6.86 19.62
CA ALA A 21 5.44 5.73 19.21
C ALA A 21 4.06 6.19 18.69
N TYR A 22 3.39 7.10 19.41
CA TYR A 22 2.11 7.67 18.97
C TYR A 22 2.25 8.42 17.64
N THR A 23 3.32 9.19 17.48
CA THR A 23 3.57 9.95 16.25
C THR A 23 3.82 9.01 15.07
N ASP A 24 4.63 7.95 15.25
CA ASP A 24 4.87 6.93 14.23
C ASP A 24 3.56 6.26 13.80
N LEU A 25 2.73 5.81 14.75
CA LEU A 25 1.45 5.16 14.45
C LEU A 25 0.51 6.09 13.66
N VAL A 26 0.41 7.36 14.03
CA VAL A 26 -0.41 8.35 13.31
C VAL A 26 0.11 8.56 11.88
N LEU A 27 1.43 8.62 11.69
CA LEU A 27 2.04 8.78 10.37
C LEU A 27 1.83 7.53 9.50
N ARG A 28 1.92 6.33 10.09
CA ARG A 28 1.63 5.08 9.37
C ARG A 28 0.15 4.95 9.00
N ALA A 29 -0.75 5.33 9.90
CA ALA A 29 -2.18 5.41 9.61
C ALA A 29 -2.47 6.37 8.45
N ARG A 30 -1.81 7.54 8.44
CA ARG A 30 -1.91 8.49 7.32
C ARG A 30 -1.43 7.88 6.01
N SER A 31 -0.25 7.28 6.01
CA SER A 31 0.34 6.69 4.79
C SER A 31 -0.53 5.56 4.24
N ALA A 32 -1.01 4.66 5.10
CA ALA A 32 -1.91 3.58 4.70
C ALA A 32 -3.25 4.11 4.17
N TYR A 33 -3.85 5.11 4.82
CA TYR A 33 -5.06 5.77 4.30
C TYR A 33 -4.84 6.37 2.92
N LEU A 34 -3.74 7.10 2.70
CA LEU A 34 -3.43 7.74 1.42
C LEU A 34 -3.16 6.71 0.31
N GLU A 35 -2.51 5.60 0.64
CA GLU A 35 -2.34 4.50 -0.31
C GLU A 35 -3.71 3.89 -0.67
N GLY A 36 -4.60 3.71 0.32
CA GLY A 36 -5.99 3.33 0.08
C GLY A 36 -6.73 4.27 -0.88
N GLU A 37 -6.62 5.60 -0.67
CA GLU A 37 -7.23 6.59 -1.56
C GLU A 37 -6.67 6.53 -2.99
N LYS A 38 -5.37 6.27 -3.16
CA LYS A 38 -4.75 6.07 -4.47
C LYS A 38 -5.32 4.86 -5.20
N TRP A 39 -5.46 3.72 -4.51
CA TRP A 39 -6.08 2.53 -5.09
C TRP A 39 -7.57 2.74 -5.39
N MET A 40 -8.28 3.47 -4.54
CA MET A 40 -9.66 3.87 -4.79
C MET A 40 -9.77 4.78 -6.03
N GLU A 41 -8.86 5.73 -6.19
CA GLU A 41 -8.81 6.56 -7.41
C GLU A 41 -8.53 5.71 -8.66
N TRP A 42 -7.60 4.76 -8.58
CA TRP A 42 -7.33 3.82 -9.65
C TRP A 42 -8.52 2.91 -9.99
N SER A 43 -9.39 2.60 -9.03
CA SER A 43 -10.65 1.93 -9.33
C SER A 43 -11.61 2.81 -10.14
N ARG A 44 -11.62 4.12 -9.87
CA ARG A 44 -12.47 5.09 -10.57
C ARG A 44 -11.91 5.47 -11.95
N LYS A 45 -10.58 5.45 -12.06
CA LYS A 45 -9.79 5.85 -13.23
C LYS A 45 -8.72 4.80 -13.54
N PRO A 46 -9.08 3.65 -14.14
CA PRO A 46 -8.14 2.56 -14.43
C PRO A 46 -6.96 2.98 -15.30
N GLU A 47 -7.11 4.02 -16.11
CA GLU A 47 -6.06 4.60 -16.94
C GLU A 47 -4.88 5.15 -16.12
N LEU A 48 -5.12 5.64 -14.90
CA LEU A 48 -4.06 6.12 -14.01
C LEU A 48 -3.20 4.97 -13.50
N LYS A 49 -3.83 3.85 -13.14
CA LYS A 49 -3.13 2.61 -12.76
C LYS A 49 -2.30 2.10 -13.93
N LYS A 50 -2.88 2.10 -15.13
CA LYS A 50 -2.20 1.71 -16.36
C LYS A 50 -0.96 2.56 -16.60
N ALA A 51 -1.11 3.88 -16.59
CA ALA A 51 0.00 4.81 -16.79
C ALA A 51 1.12 4.62 -15.75
N HIS A 52 0.77 4.37 -14.49
CA HIS A 52 1.74 4.10 -13.43
C HIS A 52 2.59 2.86 -13.70
N PHE A 53 1.96 1.71 -13.99
CA PHE A 53 2.70 0.46 -14.23
C PHE A 53 3.39 0.43 -15.60
N ASP A 54 2.88 1.13 -16.61
CA ASP A 54 3.58 1.33 -17.89
C ASP A 54 4.87 2.15 -17.68
N ALA A 55 4.86 3.17 -16.82
CA ALA A 55 6.06 3.94 -16.49
C ALA A 55 7.12 3.10 -15.75
N ILE A 56 6.69 2.24 -14.83
CA ILE A 56 7.58 1.28 -14.13
C ILE A 56 8.21 0.32 -15.14
N LEU A 57 7.41 -0.25 -16.04
CA LEU A 57 7.90 -1.13 -17.09
C LEU A 57 8.92 -0.41 -17.98
N ALA A 58 8.59 0.79 -18.47
CA ALA A 58 9.48 1.55 -19.35
C ALA A 58 10.84 1.86 -18.68
N ALA A 59 10.84 2.22 -17.39
CA ALA A 59 12.08 2.41 -16.64
C ALA A 59 12.89 1.11 -16.54
N ARG A 60 12.22 -0.01 -16.25
CA ARG A 60 12.87 -1.32 -16.15
C ARG A 60 13.44 -1.81 -17.48
N GLU A 61 12.69 -1.67 -18.58
CA GLU A 61 13.15 -2.03 -19.92
C GLU A 61 14.39 -1.20 -20.31
N LYS A 62 14.40 0.10 -19.98
CA LYS A 62 15.55 0.99 -20.22
C LYS A 62 16.79 0.52 -19.45
N ASP A 63 16.65 0.17 -18.18
CA ASP A 63 17.79 -0.29 -17.38
C ASP A 63 18.31 -1.65 -17.82
N LEU A 64 17.42 -2.60 -18.16
CA LEU A 64 17.82 -3.90 -18.72
C LEU A 64 18.54 -3.76 -20.07
N THR A 65 18.09 -2.81 -20.91
CA THR A 65 18.74 -2.52 -22.19
C THR A 65 20.15 -1.98 -21.99
N LYS A 66 20.33 -1.03 -21.06
CA LYS A 66 21.67 -0.53 -20.69
C LYS A 66 22.58 -1.62 -20.14
N GLU A 67 22.06 -2.53 -19.29
CA GLU A 67 22.85 -3.66 -18.79
C GLU A 67 23.27 -4.61 -19.91
N ARG A 68 22.39 -4.84 -20.88
CA ARG A 68 22.66 -5.67 -22.06
C ARG A 68 23.71 -5.07 -22.97
N GLU A 69 23.62 -3.77 -23.24
CA GLU A 69 24.58 -3.00 -24.04
C GLU A 69 25.95 -2.90 -23.37
N ALA A 70 25.97 -2.75 -22.04
CA ALA A 70 27.20 -2.75 -21.24
C ALA A 70 27.84 -4.15 -21.11
N GLY A 71 27.30 -5.18 -21.75
CA GLY A 71 27.80 -6.56 -21.67
C GLY A 71 27.63 -7.22 -20.30
N ARG A 72 26.91 -6.59 -19.37
CA ARG A 72 26.67 -7.12 -18.00
C ARG A 72 25.53 -8.13 -17.94
N LEU A 73 24.78 -8.30 -19.03
CA LEU A 73 23.62 -9.17 -19.09
C LEU A 73 23.66 -10.03 -20.36
N ALA A 74 23.69 -11.36 -20.17
CA ALA A 74 23.65 -12.32 -21.26
C ALA A 74 22.31 -12.23 -22.04
N PRO A 75 22.29 -12.54 -23.35
CA PRO A 75 21.09 -12.45 -24.18
C PRO A 75 19.89 -13.23 -23.61
N ALA A 76 20.10 -14.47 -23.16
CA ALA A 76 19.05 -15.29 -22.58
C ALA A 76 18.47 -14.68 -21.29
N ALA A 77 19.34 -14.18 -20.41
CA ALA A 77 18.93 -13.52 -19.17
C ALA A 77 18.18 -12.20 -19.43
N PHE A 78 18.57 -11.45 -20.46
CA PHE A 78 17.84 -10.26 -20.89
C PHE A 78 16.42 -10.59 -21.32
N THR A 79 16.23 -11.57 -22.21
CA THR A 79 14.91 -12.00 -22.66
C THR A 79 14.02 -12.46 -21.50
N GLN A 80 14.57 -13.25 -20.57
CA GLN A 80 13.83 -13.71 -19.40
C GLN A 80 13.41 -12.53 -18.50
N LYS A 81 14.32 -11.61 -18.18
CA LYS A 81 14.02 -10.45 -17.32
C LYS A 81 13.03 -9.49 -17.98
N MET A 82 13.11 -9.29 -19.29
CA MET A 82 12.13 -8.49 -20.04
C MET A 82 10.74 -9.14 -20.01
N GLY A 83 10.68 -10.47 -20.21
CA GLY A 83 9.43 -11.23 -20.10
C GLY A 83 8.82 -11.13 -18.70
N LEU A 84 9.65 -11.27 -17.66
CA LEU A 84 9.21 -11.12 -16.27
C LEU A 84 8.67 -9.72 -15.98
N ALA A 85 9.37 -8.66 -16.40
CA ALA A 85 8.92 -7.28 -16.16
C ALA A 85 7.55 -7.00 -16.81
N ARG A 86 7.31 -7.54 -18.01
CA ARG A 86 6.00 -7.43 -18.69
C ARG A 86 4.91 -8.21 -17.97
N PHE A 87 5.24 -9.43 -17.53
CA PHE A 87 4.32 -10.25 -16.75
C PHE A 87 3.93 -9.56 -15.43
N GLU A 88 4.88 -8.99 -14.70
CA GLU A 88 4.63 -8.23 -13.46
C GLU A 88 3.71 -7.03 -13.71
N ARG A 89 3.93 -6.29 -14.81
CA ARG A 89 3.04 -5.19 -15.24
C ARG A 89 1.62 -5.70 -15.49
N ASP A 90 1.48 -6.76 -16.28
CA ASP A 90 0.17 -7.31 -16.67
C ASP A 90 -0.58 -7.86 -15.44
N GLN A 91 0.11 -8.55 -14.55
CA GLN A 91 -0.44 -9.02 -13.28
C GLN A 91 -0.89 -7.84 -12.40
N ALA A 92 -0.04 -6.81 -12.25
CA ALA A 92 -0.39 -5.65 -11.45
C ALA A 92 -1.64 -4.95 -11.97
N LEU A 93 -1.84 -4.89 -13.29
CA LEU A 93 -3.04 -4.32 -13.91
C LEU A 93 -4.29 -5.18 -13.71
N SER A 94 -4.17 -6.50 -13.79
CA SER A 94 -5.31 -7.42 -13.68
C SER A 94 -5.89 -7.50 -12.26
N GLU A 95 -5.08 -7.24 -11.25
CA GLU A 95 -5.53 -7.25 -9.86
C GLU A 95 -6.61 -6.18 -9.57
N SER A 96 -7.53 -6.49 -8.66
CA SER A 96 -8.59 -5.56 -8.25
C SER A 96 -8.03 -4.39 -7.46
N SER A 97 -8.27 -3.16 -7.95
CA SER A 97 -7.91 -1.95 -7.22
C SER A 97 -8.73 -1.79 -5.93
N LEU A 98 -10.00 -2.23 -5.94
CA LEU A 98 -10.87 -2.15 -4.77
C LEU A 98 -10.43 -3.07 -3.64
N LYS A 99 -9.97 -4.29 -3.97
CA LYS A 99 -9.35 -5.20 -3.01
C LYS A 99 -8.17 -4.54 -2.30
N TYR A 100 -7.24 -3.94 -3.06
CA TYR A 100 -6.08 -3.27 -2.47
C TYR A 100 -6.46 -2.04 -1.66
N ALA A 101 -7.42 -1.23 -2.12
CA ALA A 101 -7.93 -0.10 -1.36
C ALA A 101 -8.48 -0.55 0.00
N TYR A 102 -9.28 -1.63 0.03
CA TYR A 102 -9.82 -2.20 1.25
C TYR A 102 -8.72 -2.61 2.24
N VAL A 103 -7.73 -3.39 1.76
CA VAL A 103 -6.61 -3.86 2.60
C VAL A 103 -5.82 -2.70 3.20
N TRP A 104 -5.61 -1.61 2.45
CA TRP A 104 -4.92 -0.42 2.95
C TRP A 104 -5.73 0.35 4.00
N TYR A 105 -7.04 0.49 3.81
CA TYR A 105 -7.90 1.08 4.84
C TYR A 105 -7.99 0.19 6.08
N GLN A 106 -8.07 -1.14 5.91
CA GLN A 106 -8.04 -2.10 7.01
C GLN A 106 -6.75 -1.98 7.81
N THR A 107 -5.61 -1.94 7.12
CA THR A 107 -4.28 -1.72 7.73
C THR A 107 -4.26 -0.44 8.58
N ALA A 108 -4.79 0.66 8.05
CA ALA A 108 -4.88 1.91 8.80
C ALA A 108 -5.80 1.81 10.02
N ALA A 109 -6.94 1.13 9.90
CA ALA A 109 -7.94 1.02 10.95
C ALA A 109 -7.57 0.05 12.08
N GLU A 110 -6.92 -1.06 11.74
CA GLU A 110 -6.70 -2.20 12.64
C GLU A 110 -5.26 -2.27 13.18
N LEU A 111 -4.25 -1.96 12.36
CA LEU A 111 -2.85 -2.12 12.76
C LEU A 111 -2.24 -0.88 13.41
N PHE A 112 -2.82 0.30 13.19
CA PHE A 112 -2.30 1.58 13.71
C PHE A 112 -3.23 2.23 14.75
N THR A 113 -3.96 1.40 15.50
CA THR A 113 -4.85 1.78 16.60
C THR A 113 -4.49 0.99 17.86
N PRO A 114 -4.45 1.62 19.07
CA PRO A 114 -4.53 3.07 19.32
C PRO A 114 -3.24 3.82 18.87
N PRO A 115 -3.28 5.15 18.62
CA PRO A 115 -4.36 6.10 18.90
C PRO A 115 -5.49 6.13 17.87
N GLU A 116 -6.67 6.55 18.31
CA GLU A 116 -7.84 6.84 17.46
C GLU A 116 -7.62 8.16 16.70
N SER A 117 -6.74 8.13 15.70
CA SER A 117 -6.45 9.30 14.86
C SER A 117 -7.54 9.54 13.82
N ARG A 118 -7.60 10.76 13.24
CA ARG A 118 -8.52 11.06 12.12
C ARG A 118 -8.40 10.06 10.97
N TRP A 119 -7.20 9.53 10.70
CA TRP A 119 -6.95 8.62 9.59
C TRP A 119 -7.54 7.24 9.86
N VAL A 120 -7.48 6.77 11.11
CA VAL A 120 -8.14 5.53 11.56
C VAL A 120 -9.66 5.65 11.37
N VAL A 121 -10.26 6.75 11.84
CA VAL A 121 -11.70 7.01 11.73
C VAL A 121 -12.14 7.05 10.27
N MET A 122 -11.41 7.80 9.43
CA MET A 122 -11.70 7.89 7.99
C MET A 122 -11.55 6.53 7.30
N SER A 123 -10.53 5.75 7.66
CA SER A 123 -10.30 4.43 7.08
C SER A 123 -11.45 3.47 7.37
N ARG A 124 -12.00 3.45 8.59
CA ARG A 124 -13.17 2.62 8.93
C ARG A 124 -14.40 2.98 8.10
N ALA A 125 -14.61 4.27 7.83
CA ALA A 125 -15.69 4.71 6.94
C ALA A 125 -15.44 4.23 5.50
N ARG A 126 -14.22 4.39 4.99
CA ARG A 126 -13.82 3.97 3.65
C ARG A 126 -13.85 2.46 3.46
N MET A 127 -13.53 1.65 4.46
CA MET A 127 -13.63 0.19 4.39
C MET A 127 -15.05 -0.25 4.02
N LYS A 128 -16.06 0.32 4.67
CA LYS A 128 -17.48 0.00 4.40
C LYS A 128 -17.86 0.33 2.96
N GLU A 129 -17.50 1.53 2.49
CA GLU A 129 -17.74 1.97 1.11
C GLU A 129 -17.04 1.04 0.11
N THR A 130 -15.76 0.75 0.35
CA THR A 130 -14.91 -0.03 -0.56
C THR A 130 -15.38 -1.48 -0.66
N ARG A 131 -15.80 -2.08 0.47
CA ARG A 131 -16.32 -3.45 0.52
C ARG A 131 -17.53 -3.61 -0.39
N GLU A 132 -18.47 -2.66 -0.34
CA GLU A 132 -19.68 -2.71 -1.17
C GLU A 132 -19.37 -2.48 -2.66
N LEU A 133 -18.41 -1.63 -2.99
CA LEU A 133 -17.92 -1.49 -4.36
C LEU A 133 -17.22 -2.77 -4.84
N TRP A 134 -16.43 -3.39 -3.99
CA TRP A 134 -15.70 -4.61 -4.33
C TRP A 134 -16.64 -5.79 -4.58
N LYS A 135 -17.69 -5.95 -3.75
CA LYS A 135 -18.77 -6.93 -3.99
C LYS A 135 -19.38 -6.77 -5.38
N LYS A 136 -19.75 -5.54 -5.75
CA LYS A 136 -20.29 -5.24 -7.09
C LYS A 136 -19.32 -5.60 -8.22
N GLU A 137 -18.02 -5.38 -8.01
CA GLU A 137 -17.00 -5.81 -8.98
C GLU A 137 -16.96 -7.33 -9.14
N LEU A 138 -17.00 -8.08 -8.03
CA LEU A 138 -16.98 -9.54 -8.04
C LEU A 138 -18.24 -10.11 -8.70
N ASP A 139 -19.41 -9.55 -8.38
CA ASP A 139 -20.68 -9.90 -9.00
C ASP A 139 -20.65 -9.67 -10.52
N ALA A 140 -20.16 -8.51 -10.95
CA ALA A 140 -20.02 -8.18 -12.36
C ALA A 140 -19.06 -9.14 -13.09
N LYS A 141 -18.00 -9.58 -12.41
CA LYS A 141 -17.03 -10.56 -12.91
C LYS A 141 -17.50 -12.01 -12.74
N LYS A 142 -18.67 -12.26 -12.14
CA LYS A 142 -19.20 -13.59 -11.80
C LYS A 142 -18.21 -14.44 -10.99
N VAL A 143 -17.42 -13.79 -10.13
CA VAL A 143 -16.47 -14.46 -9.25
C VAL A 143 -17.20 -14.84 -7.96
N PRO A 144 -17.30 -16.13 -7.60
CA PRO A 144 -17.93 -16.52 -6.35
C PRO A 144 -17.10 -16.05 -5.15
N TYR A 145 -17.77 -15.47 -4.15
CA TYR A 145 -17.15 -15.07 -2.91
C TYR A 145 -18.04 -15.44 -1.72
N ARG A 146 -17.43 -15.48 -0.53
CA ARG A 146 -18.13 -15.60 0.75
C ARG A 146 -17.85 -14.34 1.56
N ASP A 147 -18.78 -13.95 2.44
CA ASP A 147 -18.67 -12.68 3.17
C ASP A 147 -17.37 -12.58 3.99
N TYR A 148 -16.90 -13.68 4.57
CA TYR A 148 -15.62 -13.72 5.33
C TYR A 148 -14.37 -13.54 4.45
N MET A 149 -14.48 -13.64 3.13
CA MET A 149 -13.35 -13.38 2.21
C MET A 149 -13.19 -11.88 1.90
N LEU A 150 -14.12 -11.06 2.36
CA LEU A 150 -14.16 -9.61 2.18
C LEU A 150 -13.89 -8.86 3.48
N ASP A 151 -13.53 -9.58 4.54
CA ASP A 151 -13.26 -9.09 5.89
C ASP A 151 -11.80 -9.34 6.27
#